data_AF-A0A2W5AU65-F1
#
_entry.id   AF-A0A2W5AU65-F1
#
_cell.length_a   1.000
_cell.length_b   1.000
_cell.length_c   1.000
_cell.angle_alpha   90.00
_cell.angle_beta   90.00
_cell.angle_gamma   90.00
#
_symmetry.space_group_name_H-M   'P 1'
#
loop_
_entity.id
_entity.type
_entity.pdbx_description
1 polymer ?
#
loop_
_entity_poly.entity_id
_entity_poly.type
_entity_poly.pdbx_seq_one_letter_code
_entity_poly.pdbx_strand_id
1 'polypeptide(L)'
;MSAAASLRAESHRLDSIATELDRFIDDSHHDWVSLALWGQAADAARTSLRRTTDSLLEPAQQMRAAAGILALYAPLQEQLERLRVDLTAWAGRADATSVGRQASRLLSQLDALADALDWACARQLTALCTPALAEAPSRLEDFSDLPLPQLHQVQLAMAGDNVRELATANPDMSILETSPGRLVVLVDPEGIGTQAAQVTTFVGGVGSSEPASWPSSLERARSLAKATGGPAVAWIGYSAPPSLPYAAHEEPARRGAAELTRFQRSLGQRFPRAQRIVVGYSYGSVVVGKAAREAPVGEDVVLVGSPGASAAHAHELHGRVWSATNAQDPIAIATGPLGGIHGPNPAAPEFGAMPLPGASGRPGDHGSYWKDPAFLRGLGEVARLH
;
A
#
# COMPACT_ATOMS: atom_id res chain seq x y z
N MET A 1 1.73 30.81 -15.67
CA MET A 1 1.32 29.68 -16.53
C MET A 1 0.11 29.06 -15.87
N SER A 2 -0.97 28.78 -16.61
CA SER A 2 -2.16 28.15 -16.01
C SER A 2 -1.91 26.66 -15.73
N ALA A 3 -2.68 26.04 -14.84
CA ALA A 3 -2.53 24.62 -14.55
C ALA A 3 -2.80 23.78 -15.81
N ALA A 4 -3.81 24.14 -16.60
CA ALA A 4 -4.08 23.50 -17.88
C ALA A 4 -2.89 23.58 -18.87
N ALA A 5 -2.22 24.74 -18.93
CA ALA A 5 -1.03 24.90 -19.77
C ALA A 5 0.15 24.06 -19.29
N SER A 6 0.35 23.96 -17.97
CA SER A 6 1.37 23.08 -17.38
C SER A 6 1.10 21.60 -17.68
N LEU A 7 -0.15 21.14 -17.57
CA LEU A 7 -0.53 19.75 -17.89
C LEU A 7 -0.23 19.40 -19.34
N ARG A 8 -0.51 20.30 -20.30
CA ARG A 8 -0.18 20.09 -21.72
C ARG A 8 1.32 20.06 -21.99
N ALA A 9 2.05 20.99 -21.39
CA ALA A 9 3.49 21.06 -21.55
C ALA A 9 4.15 19.76 -21.07
N GLU A 10 3.75 19.27 -19.90
CA GLU A 10 4.32 18.04 -19.35
C GLU A 10 3.85 16.78 -20.10
N SER A 11 2.60 16.75 -20.59
CA SER A 11 2.12 15.69 -21.49
C SER A 11 2.99 15.57 -22.74
N HIS A 12 3.24 16.67 -23.44
CA HIS A 12 4.10 16.69 -24.63
C HIS A 12 5.54 16.31 -24.31
N ARG A 13 6.07 16.76 -23.17
CA ARG A 13 7.42 16.42 -22.74
C ARG A 13 7.58 14.91 -22.52
N LEU A 14 6.65 14.30 -21.79
CA LEU A 14 6.69 12.85 -21.51
C LEU A 14 6.56 12.02 -22.79
N ASP A 15 5.67 12.41 -23.70
CA ASP A 15 5.51 11.74 -25.00
C ASP A 15 6.77 11.86 -25.88
N SER A 16 7.41 13.03 -25.88
CA SER A 16 8.68 13.26 -26.58
C SER A 16 9.80 12.38 -26.04
N ILE A 17 9.96 12.31 -24.72
CA ILE A 17 10.99 11.47 -24.07
C ILE A 17 10.71 9.99 -24.36
N ALA A 18 9.46 9.54 -24.29
CA ALA A 18 9.10 8.16 -24.62
C ALA A 18 9.42 7.80 -26.08
N THR A 19 9.23 8.74 -26.99
CA THR A 19 9.55 8.57 -28.42
C THR A 19 11.05 8.54 -28.67
N GLU A 20 11.84 9.32 -27.92
CA GLU A 20 13.31 9.26 -27.94
C GLU A 20 13.82 7.91 -27.42
N LEU A 21 13.19 7.39 -26.36
CA LEU A 21 13.56 6.11 -25.78
C LEU A 21 13.29 4.93 -26.72
N ASP A 22 12.13 4.93 -27.41
CA ASP A 22 11.83 3.93 -28.45
C ASP A 22 12.88 3.94 -29.56
N ARG A 23 13.24 5.13 -30.07
CA ARG A 23 14.29 5.27 -31.10
C ARG A 23 15.61 4.71 -30.61
N PHE A 24 16.01 5.05 -29.38
CA PHE A 24 17.22 4.50 -28.77
C PHE A 24 17.19 2.98 -28.64
N ILE A 25 16.04 2.39 -28.28
CA ILE A 25 15.85 0.94 -28.18
C ILE A 25 16.01 0.27 -29.55
N ASP A 26 15.33 0.81 -30.57
CA ASP A 26 15.37 0.29 -31.93
C ASP A 26 16.77 0.39 -32.56
N ASP A 27 17.43 1.55 -32.41
CA ASP A 27 18.79 1.79 -32.90
C ASP A 27 19.78 0.85 -32.20
N SER A 28 19.66 0.68 -30.88
CA SER A 28 20.52 -0.24 -30.11
C SER A 28 20.37 -1.68 -30.59
N HIS A 29 19.13 -2.13 -30.86
CA HIS A 29 18.89 -3.47 -31.41
C HIS A 29 19.51 -3.65 -32.79
N HIS A 30 19.42 -2.64 -33.65
CA HIS A 30 20.05 -2.67 -34.97
C HIS A 30 21.57 -2.73 -34.86
N ASP A 31 22.18 -1.86 -34.05
CA ASP A 31 23.61 -1.71 -33.92
C ASP A 31 24.26 -2.98 -33.38
N TRP A 32 23.68 -3.62 -32.37
CA TRP A 32 24.27 -4.83 -31.76
C TRP A 32 24.21 -6.07 -32.64
N VAL A 33 23.17 -6.17 -33.48
CA VAL A 33 23.06 -7.24 -34.48
C VAL A 33 24.10 -7.04 -35.60
N SER A 34 24.44 -5.78 -35.91
CA SER A 34 25.39 -5.42 -36.98
C SER A 34 26.86 -5.66 -36.61
N LEU A 35 27.19 -5.83 -35.33
CA LEU A 35 28.55 -6.08 -34.86
C LEU A 35 29.13 -7.37 -35.43
N ALA A 36 30.27 -7.27 -36.11
CA ALA A 36 31.03 -8.39 -36.69
C ALA A 36 31.83 -9.18 -35.64
N LEU A 37 31.13 -9.71 -34.63
CA LEU A 37 31.67 -10.56 -33.55
C LEU A 37 31.02 -11.94 -33.60
N TRP A 38 31.78 -13.02 -33.33
CA TRP A 38 31.27 -14.39 -33.44
C TRP A 38 31.68 -15.27 -32.26
N GLY A 39 30.92 -16.34 -32.02
CA GLY A 39 31.15 -17.31 -30.95
C GLY A 39 30.29 -17.07 -29.71
N GLN A 40 30.29 -18.04 -28.79
CA GLN A 40 29.38 -18.07 -27.63
C GLN A 40 29.47 -16.80 -26.74
N ALA A 41 30.66 -16.23 -26.58
CA ALA A 41 30.85 -15.00 -25.81
C ALA A 41 30.17 -13.78 -26.48
N ALA A 42 30.23 -13.69 -27.81
CA ALA A 42 29.56 -12.63 -28.57
C ALA A 42 28.03 -12.77 -28.48
N ASP A 43 27.51 -13.99 -28.54
CA ASP A 43 26.06 -14.25 -28.43
C ASP A 43 25.53 -13.96 -27.01
N ALA A 44 26.30 -14.30 -25.98
CA ALA A 44 26.00 -13.93 -24.60
C ALA A 44 26.00 -12.41 -24.39
N ALA A 45 26.97 -11.70 -24.99
CA ALA A 45 27.04 -10.24 -24.94
C ALA A 45 25.82 -9.59 -25.61
N ARG A 46 25.45 -10.02 -26.83
CA ARG A 46 24.24 -9.54 -27.54
C ARG A 46 22.97 -9.79 -26.72
N THR A 47 22.84 -10.98 -26.14
CA THR A 47 21.69 -11.32 -25.28
C THR A 47 21.61 -10.42 -24.05
N SER A 48 22.76 -10.10 -23.43
CA SER A 48 22.82 -9.24 -22.26
C SER A 48 22.50 -7.78 -22.58
N LEU A 49 23.03 -7.28 -23.70
CA LEU A 49 22.73 -5.95 -24.20
C LEU A 49 21.23 -5.83 -24.53
N ARG A 50 20.69 -6.77 -25.30
CA ARG A 50 19.26 -6.84 -25.65
C ARG A 50 18.37 -6.80 -24.41
N ARG A 51 18.64 -7.65 -23.42
CA ARG A 51 17.88 -7.67 -22.16
C ARG A 51 17.94 -6.33 -21.42
N THR A 52 19.11 -5.68 -21.42
CA THR A 52 19.30 -4.38 -20.76
C THR A 52 18.48 -3.29 -21.46
N THR A 53 18.48 -3.25 -22.80
CA THR A 53 17.68 -2.26 -23.54
C THR A 53 16.19 -2.59 -23.57
N ASP A 54 15.80 -3.86 -23.64
CA ASP A 54 14.40 -4.28 -23.51
C ASP A 54 13.79 -3.84 -22.16
N SER A 55 14.61 -3.70 -21.10
CA SER A 55 14.15 -3.17 -19.80
C SER A 55 13.67 -1.72 -19.85
N LEU A 56 13.99 -0.97 -20.92
CA LEU A 56 13.56 0.42 -21.12
C LEU A 56 12.18 0.54 -21.81
N LEU A 57 11.65 -0.56 -22.37
CA LEU A 57 10.34 -0.57 -23.03
C LEU A 57 9.20 -0.25 -22.06
N GLU A 58 9.24 -0.80 -20.85
CA GLU A 58 8.23 -0.55 -19.83
C GLU A 58 8.21 0.92 -19.37
N PRO A 59 9.36 1.55 -19.02
CA PRO A 59 9.43 2.99 -18.79
C PRO A 59 8.87 3.84 -19.93
N ALA A 60 9.17 3.50 -21.20
CA ALA A 60 8.66 4.23 -22.36
C ALA A 60 7.11 4.16 -22.44
N GLN A 61 6.54 2.98 -22.20
CA GLN A 61 5.08 2.78 -22.18
C GLN A 61 4.42 3.54 -21.03
N GLN A 62 5.02 3.52 -19.83
CA GLN A 62 4.53 4.27 -18.67
C GLN A 62 4.53 5.78 -18.93
N MET A 63 5.58 6.32 -19.55
CA MET A 63 5.65 7.74 -19.92
C MET A 63 4.54 8.14 -20.91
N ARG A 64 4.23 7.29 -21.91
CA ARG A 64 3.09 7.52 -22.83
C ARG A 64 1.75 7.48 -22.14
N ALA A 65 1.55 6.51 -21.24
CA ALA A 65 0.32 6.40 -20.48
C ALA A 65 0.12 7.62 -19.57
N ALA A 66 1.19 8.10 -18.92
CA ALA A 66 1.16 9.31 -18.10
C ALA A 66 0.88 10.55 -18.96
N ALA A 67 1.52 10.67 -20.12
CA ALA A 67 1.25 11.73 -21.09
C ALA A 67 -0.23 11.76 -21.52
N GLY A 68 -0.81 10.58 -21.80
CA GLY A 68 -2.21 10.43 -22.16
C GLY A 68 -3.18 10.87 -21.07
N ILE A 69 -2.89 10.57 -19.80
CA ILE A 69 -3.68 11.06 -18.66
C ILE A 69 -3.60 12.59 -18.58
N LEU A 70 -2.41 13.17 -18.61
CA LEU A 70 -2.26 14.63 -18.56
C LEU A 70 -3.02 15.33 -19.70
N ALA A 71 -2.97 14.77 -20.91
CA ALA A 71 -3.71 15.26 -22.07
C ALA A 71 -5.24 15.20 -21.88
N LEU A 72 -5.74 14.16 -21.19
CA LEU A 72 -7.16 14.00 -20.88
C LEU A 72 -7.67 15.06 -19.90
N TYR A 73 -6.90 15.41 -18.87
CA TYR A 73 -7.32 16.32 -17.80
C TYR A 73 -7.08 17.81 -18.15
N ALA A 74 -6.08 18.11 -18.97
CA ALA A 74 -5.80 19.49 -19.40
C ALA A 74 -7.03 20.28 -19.92
N PRO A 75 -7.88 19.76 -20.82
CA PRO A 75 -9.05 20.50 -21.31
C PRO A 75 -10.13 20.71 -20.23
N LEU A 76 -10.27 19.80 -19.27
CA LEU A 76 -11.20 19.95 -18.14
C LEU A 76 -10.73 21.05 -17.19
N GLN A 77 -9.43 21.09 -16.90
CA GLN A 77 -8.83 22.14 -16.07
C GLN A 77 -8.97 23.53 -16.75
N GLU A 78 -8.80 23.59 -18.07
CA GLU A 78 -8.97 24.84 -18.82
C GLU A 78 -10.42 25.38 -18.77
N GLN A 79 -11.42 24.49 -18.78
CA GLN A 79 -12.81 24.89 -18.62
C GLN A 79 -13.08 25.51 -17.25
N LEU A 80 -12.56 24.90 -16.17
CA LEU A 80 -12.67 25.44 -14.82
C LEU A 80 -11.97 26.81 -14.68
N GLU A 81 -10.76 26.94 -15.24
CA GLU A 81 -10.01 28.20 -15.26
C GLU A 81 -10.78 29.31 -15.99
N ARG A 82 -11.40 29.02 -17.14
CA ARG A 82 -12.24 29.98 -17.89
C ARG A 82 -13.46 30.42 -17.07
N LEU A 83 -14.21 29.47 -16.51
CA LEU A 83 -15.39 29.77 -15.69
C LEU A 83 -15.04 30.67 -14.49
N ARG A 84 -13.88 30.44 -13.86
CA ARG A 84 -13.40 31.24 -12.74
C ARG A 84 -13.11 32.69 -13.15
N VAL A 85 -12.47 32.90 -14.30
CA VAL A 85 -12.19 34.23 -14.85
C VAL A 85 -13.48 34.97 -15.16
N ASP A 86 -14.41 34.32 -15.86
CA ASP A 86 -15.70 34.90 -16.24
C ASP A 86 -16.53 35.30 -15.01
N LEU A 87 -16.58 34.43 -14.00
CA LEU A 87 -17.31 34.67 -12.76
C LEU A 87 -16.69 35.81 -11.94
N THR A 88 -15.36 35.89 -11.89
CA THR A 88 -14.64 36.98 -11.21
C THR A 88 -14.89 38.32 -11.91
N ALA A 89 -14.84 38.34 -13.25
CA ALA A 89 -15.10 39.53 -14.05
C ALA A 89 -16.57 39.99 -13.96
N TRP A 90 -17.52 39.07 -13.85
CA TRP A 90 -18.93 39.38 -13.60
C TRP A 90 -19.13 39.96 -12.19
N ALA A 91 -18.56 39.30 -11.17
CA ALA A 91 -18.68 39.73 -9.78
C ALA A 91 -18.09 41.13 -9.54
N GLY A 92 -16.97 41.46 -10.18
CA GLY A 92 -16.34 42.79 -10.09
C GLY A 92 -17.12 43.91 -10.78
N ARG A 93 -18.11 43.60 -11.62
CA ARG A 93 -18.98 44.56 -12.31
C ARG A 93 -20.31 44.80 -11.61
N ALA A 94 -20.65 44.01 -10.59
CA ALA A 94 -21.93 44.08 -9.90
C ALA A 94 -21.81 44.83 -8.56
N ASP A 95 -22.54 45.93 -8.40
CA ASP A 95 -22.61 46.69 -7.15
C ASP A 95 -23.80 46.22 -6.31
N ALA A 96 -23.55 45.36 -5.31
CA ALA A 96 -24.40 45.11 -4.13
C ALA A 96 -23.87 43.94 -3.30
N THR A 97 -23.86 44.11 -1.98
CA THR A 97 -23.36 43.17 -0.96
C THR A 97 -23.99 41.77 -0.97
N SER A 98 -25.10 41.55 -1.68
CA SER A 98 -25.74 40.24 -1.86
C SER A 98 -25.18 39.44 -3.05
N VAL A 99 -24.85 40.12 -4.15
CA VAL A 99 -24.30 39.50 -5.38
C VAL A 99 -22.88 39.01 -5.15
N GLY A 100 -22.07 39.78 -4.41
CA GLY A 100 -20.73 39.36 -4.01
C GLY A 100 -20.72 38.07 -3.19
N ARG A 101 -21.66 37.91 -2.24
CA ARG A 101 -21.77 36.67 -1.44
C ARG A 101 -22.15 35.45 -2.27
N GLN A 102 -23.01 35.61 -3.27
CA GLN A 102 -23.37 34.51 -4.18
C GLN A 102 -22.20 34.15 -5.10
N ALA A 103 -21.49 35.15 -5.63
CA ALA A 103 -20.28 34.94 -6.42
C ALA A 103 -19.18 34.23 -5.62
N SER A 104 -18.94 34.62 -4.37
CA SER A 104 -17.96 33.95 -3.50
C SER A 104 -18.30 32.48 -3.24
N ARG A 105 -19.60 32.14 -3.07
CA ARG A 105 -20.03 30.74 -2.92
C ARG A 105 -19.78 29.93 -4.20
N LEU A 106 -20.12 30.48 -5.36
CA LEU A 106 -19.88 29.83 -6.64
C LEU A 106 -18.38 29.65 -6.92
N LEU A 107 -17.55 30.64 -6.58
CA LEU A 107 -16.09 30.53 -6.66
C LEU A 107 -15.57 29.41 -5.75
N SER A 108 -16.07 29.30 -4.52
CA SER A 108 -15.67 28.20 -3.62
C SER A 108 -16.06 26.81 -4.13
N GLN A 109 -17.19 26.70 -4.86
CA GLN A 109 -17.59 25.44 -5.49
C GLN A 109 -16.71 25.10 -6.70
N LEU A 110 -16.30 26.10 -7.47
CA LEU A 110 -15.34 25.92 -8.57
C LEU A 110 -13.96 25.52 -8.07
N ASP A 111 -13.49 26.12 -6.97
CA ASP A 111 -12.23 25.75 -6.33
C ASP A 111 -12.29 24.30 -5.82
N ALA A 112 -13.40 23.87 -5.19
CA ALA A 112 -13.59 22.48 -4.79
C ALA A 112 -13.63 21.48 -5.96
N LEU A 113 -14.18 21.87 -7.11
CA LEU A 113 -14.17 21.06 -8.33
C LEU A 113 -12.76 20.98 -8.95
N ALA A 114 -11.98 22.06 -8.88
CA ALA A 114 -10.59 22.08 -9.32
C ALA A 114 -9.74 21.14 -8.46
N ASP A 115 -9.91 21.19 -7.14
CA ASP A 115 -9.23 20.28 -6.20
C ASP A 115 -9.60 18.82 -6.47
N ALA A 116 -10.88 18.53 -6.76
CA ALA A 116 -11.33 17.19 -7.10
C ALA A 116 -10.75 16.67 -8.43
N LEU A 117 -10.60 17.55 -9.42
CA LEU A 117 -10.03 17.22 -10.73
C LEU A 117 -8.51 16.98 -10.63
N ASP A 118 -7.80 17.82 -9.88
CA ASP A 118 -6.37 17.65 -9.59
C ASP A 118 -6.12 16.32 -8.85
N TRP A 119 -6.93 16.05 -7.84
CA TRP A 119 -6.90 14.79 -7.10
C TRP A 119 -7.13 13.57 -8.02
N ALA A 120 -8.11 13.65 -8.93
CA ALA A 120 -8.41 12.56 -9.86
C ALA A 120 -7.30 12.34 -10.89
N CYS A 121 -6.66 13.41 -11.37
CA CYS A 121 -5.50 13.36 -12.26
C CYS A 121 -4.30 12.71 -11.56
N ALA A 122 -3.95 13.17 -10.36
CA ALA A 122 -2.89 12.61 -9.54
C ALA A 122 -3.14 11.12 -9.22
N ARG A 123 -4.39 10.73 -8.96
CA ARG A 123 -4.77 9.33 -8.74
C ARG A 123 -4.46 8.43 -9.93
N GLN A 124 -4.81 8.85 -11.15
CA GLN A 124 -4.56 8.04 -12.34
C GLN A 124 -3.07 7.99 -12.69
N LEU A 125 -2.32 9.08 -12.52
CA LEU A 125 -0.87 9.10 -12.72
C LEU A 125 -0.16 8.18 -11.74
N THR A 126 -0.52 8.22 -10.45
CA THR A 126 0.14 7.34 -9.49
C THR A 126 -0.25 5.87 -9.64
N ALA A 127 -1.44 5.56 -10.17
CA ALA A 127 -1.78 4.19 -10.53
C ALA A 127 -0.86 3.63 -11.62
N LEU A 128 -0.39 4.47 -12.55
CA LEU A 128 0.63 4.09 -13.54
C LEU A 128 2.03 3.99 -12.93
N CYS A 129 2.38 4.87 -11.99
CA CYS A 129 3.73 4.99 -11.44
C CYS A 129 3.99 4.15 -10.19
N THR A 130 2.97 3.50 -9.62
CA THR A 130 3.16 2.56 -8.50
C THR A 130 3.27 1.15 -9.06
N PRO A 131 4.50 0.60 -9.22
CA PRO A 131 4.67 -0.75 -9.72
C PRO A 131 3.89 -1.72 -8.84
N ALA A 132 3.09 -2.56 -9.48
CA ALA A 132 2.61 -3.76 -8.81
C ALA A 132 3.85 -4.56 -8.42
N LEU A 133 3.83 -5.20 -7.25
CA LEU A 133 4.64 -6.41 -7.13
C LEU A 133 4.27 -7.25 -8.35
N ALA A 134 5.28 -7.68 -9.11
CA ALA A 134 5.07 -8.63 -10.19
C ALA A 134 4.16 -9.75 -9.67
N GLU A 135 3.19 -10.17 -10.48
CA GLU A 135 2.20 -11.16 -10.05
C GLU A 135 2.93 -12.33 -9.38
N ALA A 136 2.61 -12.59 -8.12
CA ALA A 136 3.46 -13.40 -7.26
C ALA A 136 3.64 -14.79 -7.89
N PRO A 137 4.87 -15.21 -8.26
CA PRO A 137 5.12 -16.54 -8.80
C PRO A 137 4.89 -17.65 -7.77
N SER A 138 4.67 -17.29 -6.50
CA SER A 138 4.54 -18.20 -5.38
C SER A 138 3.59 -17.61 -4.34
N ARG A 139 2.39 -18.18 -4.22
CA ARG A 139 1.39 -17.86 -3.19
C ARG A 139 1.27 -19.03 -2.21
N LEU A 140 0.82 -18.75 -0.99
CA LEU A 140 0.61 -19.79 0.02
C LEU A 140 -0.39 -20.85 -0.45
N GLU A 141 -1.38 -20.46 -1.27
CA GLU A 141 -2.38 -21.38 -1.84
C GLU A 141 -1.78 -22.42 -2.80
N ASP A 142 -0.66 -22.12 -3.46
CA ASP A 142 -0.02 -23.03 -4.42
C ASP A 142 0.67 -24.21 -3.73
N PHE A 143 0.85 -24.14 -2.41
CA PHE A 143 1.54 -25.12 -1.59
C PHE A 143 0.70 -25.59 -0.40
N SER A 144 -0.63 -25.63 -0.56
CA SER A 144 -1.59 -26.01 0.49
C SER A 144 -1.26 -27.36 1.15
N ASP A 145 -0.71 -28.29 0.37
CA ASP A 145 -0.47 -29.67 0.80
C ASP A 145 0.88 -29.86 1.50
N LEU A 146 1.78 -28.87 1.42
CA LEU A 146 3.09 -28.94 2.05
C LEU A 146 3.02 -28.55 3.53
N PRO A 147 3.64 -29.32 4.45
CA PRO A 147 3.91 -28.87 5.82
C PRO A 147 4.81 -27.61 5.86
N LEU A 148 4.69 -26.81 6.93
CA LEU A 148 5.43 -25.55 7.09
C LEU A 148 6.96 -25.68 6.86
N PRO A 149 7.65 -26.70 7.42
CA PRO A 149 9.09 -26.86 7.19
C PRO A 149 9.44 -27.11 5.72
N GLN A 150 8.61 -27.88 5.00
CA GLN A 150 8.85 -28.17 3.58
C GLN A 150 8.57 -26.96 2.70
N LEU A 151 7.48 -26.23 2.98
CA LEU A 151 7.21 -24.95 2.31
C LEU A 151 8.37 -23.99 2.50
N HIS A 152 8.87 -23.83 3.72
CA HIS A 152 9.99 -22.94 4.01
C HIS A 152 11.22 -23.29 3.15
N GLN A 153 11.56 -24.57 3.01
CA GLN A 153 12.70 -24.99 2.17
C GLN A 153 12.47 -24.68 0.69
N VAL A 154 11.27 -24.93 0.16
CA VAL A 154 10.92 -24.60 -1.23
C VAL A 154 11.03 -23.09 -1.47
N GLN A 155 10.47 -22.28 -0.58
CA GLN A 155 10.56 -20.82 -0.69
C GLN A 155 12.00 -20.33 -0.56
N LEU A 156 12.79 -20.87 0.37
CA LEU A 156 14.18 -20.48 0.58
C LEU A 156 15.06 -20.79 -0.65
N ALA A 157 14.78 -21.90 -1.36
CA ALA A 157 15.48 -22.24 -2.59
C ALA A 157 15.23 -21.21 -3.71
N MET A 158 14.01 -20.68 -3.80
CA MET A 158 13.61 -19.66 -4.78
C MET A 158 13.91 -18.22 -4.33
N ALA A 159 14.26 -18.03 -3.06
CA ALA A 159 14.46 -16.72 -2.47
C ALA A 159 15.72 -16.02 -3.00
N GLY A 160 15.68 -14.69 -3.09
CA GLY A 160 16.86 -13.86 -3.35
C GLY A 160 17.78 -13.75 -2.11
N ASP A 161 18.98 -13.20 -2.30
CA ASP A 161 20.03 -13.20 -1.27
C ASP A 161 19.61 -12.49 0.02
N ASN A 162 18.92 -11.34 -0.07
CA ASN A 162 18.42 -10.61 1.10
C ASN A 162 17.50 -11.47 2.00
N VAL A 163 16.66 -12.32 1.38
CA VAL A 163 15.74 -13.19 2.12
C VAL A 163 16.50 -14.35 2.75
N ARG A 164 17.51 -14.91 2.07
CA ARG A 164 18.35 -16.00 2.60
C ARG A 164 19.19 -15.53 3.79
N GLU A 165 19.75 -14.33 3.72
CA GLU A 165 20.49 -13.70 4.83
C GLU A 165 19.56 -13.49 6.04
N LEU A 166 18.38 -12.93 5.79
CA LEU A 166 17.37 -12.73 6.84
C LEU A 166 16.95 -14.05 7.51
N ALA A 167 16.75 -15.11 6.73
CA ALA A 167 16.43 -16.45 7.22
C ALA A 167 17.54 -17.05 8.08
N THR A 168 18.80 -16.88 7.65
CA THR A 168 19.96 -17.36 8.39
C THR A 168 20.08 -16.65 9.75
N ALA A 169 19.75 -15.36 9.80
CA ALA A 169 19.78 -14.58 11.04
C ALA A 169 18.58 -14.84 11.98
N ASN A 170 17.48 -15.42 11.49
CA ASN A 170 16.23 -15.59 12.23
C ASN A 170 15.70 -17.04 12.11
N PRO A 171 16.24 -17.98 12.91
CA PRO A 171 15.86 -19.40 12.83
C PRO A 171 14.43 -19.69 13.32
N ASP A 172 13.80 -18.73 14.01
CA ASP A 172 12.40 -18.79 14.47
C ASP A 172 11.39 -18.41 13.38
N MET A 173 11.86 -18.17 12.16
CA MET A 173 11.05 -17.72 11.04
C MET A 173 10.85 -18.83 10.00
N SER A 174 9.65 -18.91 9.42
CA SER A 174 9.31 -19.77 8.29
C SER A 174 8.77 -18.93 7.14
N ILE A 175 9.40 -19.03 5.98
CA ILE A 175 8.99 -18.30 4.77
C ILE A 175 7.71 -18.96 4.21
N LEU A 176 6.63 -18.19 4.12
CA LEU A 176 5.35 -18.62 3.57
C LEU A 176 5.23 -18.26 2.08
N GLU A 177 5.68 -17.07 1.71
CA GLU A 177 5.67 -16.56 0.32
C GLU A 177 6.91 -15.70 0.08
N THR A 178 7.52 -15.83 -1.09
CA THR A 178 8.65 -14.99 -1.49
C THR A 178 8.66 -14.77 -3.00
N SER A 179 8.95 -13.55 -3.40
CA SER A 179 9.23 -13.13 -4.77
C SER A 179 9.92 -11.75 -4.73
N PRO A 180 10.46 -11.22 -5.84
CA PRO A 180 11.06 -9.89 -5.82
C PRO A 180 10.12 -8.83 -5.21
N GLY A 181 10.53 -8.21 -4.10
CA GLY A 181 9.74 -7.21 -3.35
C GLY A 181 8.63 -7.76 -2.44
N ARG A 182 8.37 -9.08 -2.43
CA ARG A 182 7.38 -9.74 -1.56
C ARG A 182 8.06 -10.65 -0.55
N LEU A 183 7.66 -10.56 0.71
CA LEU A 183 8.09 -11.49 1.75
C LEU A 183 6.96 -11.71 2.76
N VAL A 184 6.47 -12.94 2.87
CA VAL A 184 5.51 -13.28 3.93
C VAL A 184 6.14 -14.35 4.81
N VAL A 185 6.28 -14.04 6.09
CA VAL A 185 7.04 -14.88 7.04
C VAL A 185 6.18 -15.13 8.27
N LEU A 186 6.08 -16.40 8.67
CA LEU A 186 5.56 -16.81 9.96
C LEU A 186 6.70 -16.79 10.99
N VAL A 187 6.51 -16.11 12.11
CA VAL A 187 7.41 -16.09 13.25
C VAL A 187 6.76 -16.89 14.38
N ASP A 188 7.42 -17.95 14.83
CA ASP A 188 6.92 -18.89 15.83
C ASP A 188 8.01 -19.20 16.86
N PRO A 189 8.27 -18.27 17.80
CA PRO A 189 9.38 -18.40 18.73
C PRO A 189 9.21 -19.56 19.73
N GLU A 190 7.98 -20.04 19.93
CA GLU A 190 7.68 -21.16 20.83
C GLU A 190 7.45 -22.49 20.11
N GLY A 191 7.51 -22.50 18.76
CA GLY A 191 7.36 -23.72 17.96
C GLY A 191 5.98 -24.38 18.07
N ILE A 192 4.92 -23.59 18.26
CA ILE A 192 3.54 -24.07 18.45
C ILE A 192 2.99 -24.69 17.15
N GLY A 193 3.38 -24.13 16.01
CA GLY A 193 2.94 -24.56 14.69
C GLY A 193 1.45 -24.36 14.45
N THR A 194 0.88 -25.20 13.57
CA THR A 194 -0.52 -25.05 13.09
C THR A 194 -1.59 -25.48 14.09
N GLN A 195 -1.20 -25.93 15.28
CA GLN A 195 -2.12 -26.27 16.38
C GLN A 195 -2.38 -25.08 17.32
N ALA A 196 -1.80 -23.91 17.05
CA ALA A 196 -2.01 -22.72 17.84
C ALA A 196 -3.50 -22.35 17.96
N ALA A 197 -3.91 -21.85 19.13
CA ALA A 197 -5.28 -21.36 19.33
C ALA A 197 -5.52 -20.00 18.65
N GLN A 198 -4.44 -19.33 18.23
CA GLN A 198 -4.46 -18.03 17.59
C GLN A 198 -3.29 -17.87 16.61
N VAL A 199 -3.52 -17.12 15.54
CA VAL A 199 -2.48 -16.67 14.61
C VAL A 199 -2.71 -15.21 14.27
N THR A 200 -1.67 -14.40 14.45
CA THR A 200 -1.75 -12.94 14.23
C THR A 200 -1.11 -12.58 12.90
N THR A 201 -1.72 -11.77 12.06
CA THR A 201 -1.09 -11.24 10.84
C THR A 201 -0.86 -9.75 10.96
N PHE A 202 0.39 -9.33 10.82
CA PHE A 202 0.82 -7.94 10.85
C PHE A 202 0.99 -7.39 9.43
N VAL A 203 0.28 -6.31 9.12
CA VAL A 203 0.37 -5.58 7.85
C VAL A 203 0.98 -4.20 8.11
N GLY A 204 2.20 -4.01 7.60
CA GLY A 204 2.94 -2.75 7.70
C GLY A 204 2.39 -1.65 6.79
N GLY A 205 2.75 -0.40 7.09
CA GLY A 205 2.39 0.77 6.30
C GLY A 205 3.51 1.23 5.37
N VAL A 206 3.63 2.54 5.18
CA VAL A 206 4.63 3.18 4.32
C VAL A 206 6.03 2.58 4.50
N GLY A 207 6.69 2.26 3.39
CA GLY A 207 8.04 1.70 3.35
C GLY A 207 8.18 0.26 3.85
N SER A 208 7.09 -0.44 4.21
CA SER A 208 7.18 -1.80 4.75
C SER A 208 7.61 -2.84 3.72
N SER A 209 7.46 -2.56 2.42
CA SER A 209 7.92 -3.44 1.34
C SER A 209 9.42 -3.34 1.06
N GLU A 210 10.11 -2.31 1.56
CA GLU A 210 11.54 -2.14 1.37
C GLU A 210 12.34 -3.19 2.17
N PRO A 211 13.35 -3.85 1.57
CA PRO A 211 14.15 -4.87 2.27
C PRO A 211 14.77 -4.38 3.59
N ALA A 212 15.17 -3.11 3.65
CA ALA A 212 15.71 -2.50 4.87
C ALA A 212 14.71 -2.47 6.04
N SER A 213 13.41 -2.52 5.77
CA SER A 213 12.34 -2.53 6.78
C SER A 213 11.98 -3.94 7.29
N TRP A 214 12.43 -4.99 6.60
CA TRP A 214 12.02 -6.36 6.93
C TRP A 214 12.44 -6.81 8.34
N PRO A 215 13.68 -6.59 8.81
CA PRO A 215 14.07 -6.96 10.18
C PRO A 215 13.14 -6.34 11.24
N SER A 216 12.78 -5.07 11.08
CA SER A 216 11.84 -4.40 11.99
C SER A 216 10.43 -5.01 11.94
N SER A 217 10.00 -5.50 10.78
CA SER A 217 8.71 -6.19 10.64
C SER A 217 8.71 -7.55 11.32
N LEU A 218 9.83 -8.28 11.29
CA LEU A 218 10.02 -9.52 12.03
C LEU A 218 10.01 -9.29 13.54
N GLU A 219 10.69 -8.26 14.05
CA GLU A 219 10.66 -7.93 15.48
C GLU A 219 9.25 -7.59 15.98
N ARG A 220 8.46 -6.90 15.14
CA ARG A 220 7.05 -6.61 15.44
C ARG A 220 6.22 -7.89 15.45
N ALA A 221 6.38 -8.77 14.46
CA ALA A 221 5.73 -10.08 14.46
C ALA A 221 6.12 -10.90 15.69
N ARG A 222 7.40 -10.92 16.10
CA ARG A 222 7.84 -11.60 17.32
C ARG A 222 7.21 -11.02 18.59
N SER A 223 7.11 -9.69 18.67
CA SER A 223 6.44 -9.00 19.78
C SER A 223 4.94 -9.36 19.83
N LEU A 224 4.29 -9.43 18.67
CA LEU A 224 2.90 -9.88 18.53
C LEU A 224 2.73 -11.33 18.93
N ALA A 225 3.60 -12.23 18.45
CA ALA A 225 3.53 -13.65 18.76
C ALA A 225 3.56 -13.90 20.27
N LYS A 226 4.50 -13.22 20.96
CA LYS A 226 4.60 -13.25 22.42
C LYS A 226 3.38 -12.64 23.11
N ALA A 227 2.86 -11.54 22.59
CA ALA A 227 1.71 -10.85 23.19
C ALA A 227 0.42 -11.65 23.06
N THR A 228 0.19 -12.27 21.90
CA THR A 228 -1.03 -13.02 21.62
C THR A 228 -0.94 -14.48 22.05
N GLY A 229 0.24 -15.04 22.29
CA GLY A 229 0.43 -16.43 22.72
C GLY A 229 0.31 -17.46 21.59
N GLY A 230 0.63 -17.05 20.35
CA GLY A 230 0.57 -17.89 19.17
C GLY A 230 1.49 -17.35 18.06
N PRO A 231 1.68 -18.06 16.94
CA PRO A 231 2.50 -17.60 15.83
C PRO A 231 2.01 -16.28 15.24
N ALA A 232 2.93 -15.48 14.70
CA ALA A 232 2.59 -14.22 14.03
C ALA A 232 3.22 -14.12 12.65
N VAL A 233 2.43 -13.70 11.67
CA VAL A 233 2.87 -13.44 10.30
C VAL A 233 3.30 -11.99 10.16
N ALA A 234 4.54 -11.75 9.72
CA ALA A 234 4.93 -10.50 9.09
C ALA A 234 4.52 -10.55 7.61
N TRP A 235 3.46 -9.83 7.25
CA TRP A 235 2.90 -9.86 5.89
C TRP A 235 3.40 -8.67 5.06
N ILE A 236 4.38 -8.92 4.20
CA ILE A 236 4.89 -7.97 3.21
C ILE A 236 4.44 -8.45 1.82
N GLY A 237 3.12 -8.47 1.64
CA GLY A 237 2.45 -9.03 0.46
C GLY A 237 2.06 -8.01 -0.62
N TYR A 238 2.38 -6.73 -0.43
CA TYR A 238 1.96 -5.63 -1.32
C TYR A 238 3.07 -4.58 -1.47
N SER A 239 3.05 -3.82 -2.57
CA SER A 239 3.91 -2.63 -2.74
C SER A 239 3.43 -1.53 -1.80
N ALA A 240 4.06 -1.38 -0.65
CA ALA A 240 3.73 -0.29 0.26
C ALA A 240 4.16 1.05 -0.38
N PRO A 241 3.42 2.15 -0.16
CA PRO A 241 3.88 3.46 -0.60
C PRO A 241 5.28 3.75 -0.03
N PRO A 242 6.23 4.28 -0.81
CA PRO A 242 7.60 4.47 -0.35
C PRO A 242 7.75 5.62 0.66
N SER A 243 6.83 6.59 0.66
CA SER A 243 6.82 7.69 1.62
C SER A 243 5.40 8.25 1.83
N LEU A 244 5.24 9.11 2.85
CA LEU A 244 3.96 9.69 3.24
C LEU A 244 3.21 10.42 2.10
N PRO A 245 3.86 11.22 1.23
CA PRO A 245 3.18 11.81 0.07
C PRO A 245 2.49 10.79 -0.83
N TYR A 246 3.11 9.62 -1.04
CA TYR A 246 2.53 8.54 -1.84
C TYR A 246 1.44 7.76 -1.08
N ALA A 247 1.39 7.89 0.24
CA ALA A 247 0.37 7.24 1.07
C ALA A 247 -1.03 7.86 0.89
N ALA A 248 -1.16 8.98 0.18
CA ALA A 248 -2.43 9.54 -0.24
C ALA A 248 -3.20 8.63 -1.22
N HIS A 249 -2.50 7.75 -1.93
CA HIS A 249 -3.09 6.94 -2.99
C HIS A 249 -3.79 5.70 -2.44
N GLU A 250 -4.96 5.37 -2.99
CA GLU A 250 -5.75 4.19 -2.58
C GLU A 250 -5.33 2.90 -3.30
N GLU A 251 -4.73 3.03 -4.48
CA GLU A 251 -4.44 1.90 -5.37
C GLU A 251 -3.49 0.81 -4.78
N PRO A 252 -2.41 1.17 -4.06
CA PRO A 252 -1.61 0.17 -3.33
C PRO A 252 -2.44 -0.63 -2.33
N ALA A 253 -3.34 0.03 -1.61
CA ALA A 253 -4.27 -0.62 -0.68
C ALA A 253 -5.29 -1.51 -1.39
N ARG A 254 -5.80 -1.09 -2.57
CA ARG A 254 -6.70 -1.92 -3.39
C ARG A 254 -6.06 -3.23 -3.83
N ARG A 255 -4.85 -3.18 -4.36
CA ARG A 255 -4.11 -4.39 -4.76
C ARG A 255 -3.71 -5.24 -3.55
N GLY A 256 -3.20 -4.61 -2.49
CA GLY A 256 -2.86 -5.30 -1.26
C GLY A 256 -4.05 -6.00 -0.59
N ALA A 257 -5.25 -5.41 -0.66
CA ALA A 257 -6.45 -6.00 -0.07
C ALA A 257 -6.86 -7.32 -0.74
N ALA A 258 -6.76 -7.39 -2.07
CA ALA A 258 -7.03 -8.61 -2.82
C ALA A 258 -6.05 -9.73 -2.45
N GLU A 259 -4.76 -9.41 -2.37
CA GLU A 259 -3.71 -10.36 -1.99
C GLU A 259 -3.82 -10.80 -0.52
N LEU A 260 -4.12 -9.87 0.39
CA LEU A 260 -4.33 -10.17 1.80
C LEU A 260 -5.54 -11.10 1.98
N THR A 261 -6.63 -10.85 1.25
CA THR A 261 -7.84 -11.68 1.30
C THR A 261 -7.55 -13.12 0.86
N ARG A 262 -6.79 -13.30 -0.23
CA ARG A 262 -6.34 -14.64 -0.67
C ARG A 262 -5.46 -15.29 0.39
N PHE A 263 -4.44 -14.57 0.87
CA PHE A 263 -3.52 -15.06 1.88
C PHE A 263 -4.23 -15.51 3.16
N GLN A 264 -5.16 -14.70 3.69
CA GLN A 264 -5.90 -15.02 4.91
C GLN A 264 -6.80 -16.24 4.78
N ARG A 265 -7.36 -16.48 3.59
CA ARG A 265 -8.13 -17.69 3.30
C ARG A 265 -7.23 -18.93 3.41
N SER A 266 -6.06 -18.90 2.77
CA SER A 266 -5.10 -20.00 2.78
C SER A 266 -4.47 -20.19 4.17
N LEU A 267 -4.22 -19.10 4.90
CA LEU A 267 -3.78 -19.16 6.29
C LEU A 267 -4.84 -19.83 7.18
N GLY A 268 -6.11 -19.48 7.02
CA GLY A 268 -7.21 -20.11 7.76
C GLY A 268 -7.35 -21.61 7.50
N GLN A 269 -7.14 -22.07 6.26
CA GLN A 269 -7.13 -23.50 5.95
C GLN A 269 -5.99 -24.23 6.66
N ARG A 270 -4.84 -23.58 6.83
CA ARG A 270 -3.65 -24.16 7.46
C ARG A 270 -3.68 -24.10 8.98
N PHE A 271 -4.40 -23.14 9.54
CA PHE A 271 -4.64 -22.96 10.97
C PHE A 271 -6.15 -23.09 11.28
N PRO A 272 -6.79 -24.24 11.02
CA PRO A 272 -8.26 -24.36 11.01
C PRO A 272 -8.91 -24.21 12.39
N ARG A 273 -8.13 -24.27 13.47
CA ARG A 273 -8.60 -24.07 14.85
C ARG A 273 -8.18 -22.74 15.46
N ALA A 274 -7.34 -21.97 14.75
CA ALA A 274 -6.80 -20.74 15.28
C ALA A 274 -7.78 -19.58 15.04
N GLN A 275 -7.96 -18.74 16.06
CA GLN A 275 -8.50 -17.40 15.87
C GLN A 275 -7.50 -16.55 15.10
N ARG A 276 -7.94 -15.89 14.03
CA ARG A 276 -7.12 -15.03 13.19
C ARG A 276 -7.31 -13.59 13.59
N ILE A 277 -6.21 -12.95 13.98
CA ILE A 277 -6.17 -11.53 14.33
C ILE A 277 -5.40 -10.81 13.25
N VAL A 278 -6.00 -9.83 12.58
CA VAL A 278 -5.33 -9.06 11.52
C VAL A 278 -5.06 -7.64 12.01
N VAL A 279 -3.77 -7.31 12.14
CA VAL A 279 -3.31 -6.01 12.64
C VAL A 279 -2.80 -5.16 11.47
N GLY A 280 -3.53 -4.09 11.14
CA GLY A 280 -3.14 -3.11 10.15
C GLY A 280 -2.54 -1.87 10.81
N TYR A 281 -1.28 -1.57 10.50
CA TYR A 281 -0.57 -0.42 11.07
C TYR A 281 -0.34 0.67 10.02
N SER A 282 -0.63 1.93 10.38
CA SER A 282 -0.46 3.07 9.47
C SER A 282 -1.21 2.80 8.16
N TYR A 283 -0.60 3.04 7.00
CA TYR A 283 -1.20 2.72 5.70
C TYR A 283 -1.65 1.24 5.56
N GLY A 284 -1.05 0.30 6.31
CA GLY A 284 -1.49 -1.10 6.35
C GLY A 284 -2.91 -1.27 6.89
N SER A 285 -3.42 -0.33 7.69
CA SER A 285 -4.83 -0.31 8.12
C SER A 285 -5.81 -0.05 6.98
N VAL A 286 -5.39 0.68 5.93
CA VAL A 286 -6.19 0.91 4.73
C VAL A 286 -6.31 -0.39 3.93
N VAL A 287 -5.20 -1.12 3.81
CA VAL A 287 -5.14 -2.45 3.16
C VAL A 287 -6.06 -3.44 3.89
N VAL A 288 -5.90 -3.53 5.22
CA VAL A 288 -6.67 -4.43 6.07
C VAL A 288 -8.15 -4.07 6.07
N GLY A 289 -8.49 -2.80 6.24
CA GLY A 289 -9.89 -2.35 6.23
C GLY A 289 -10.57 -2.62 4.89
N LYS A 290 -9.89 -2.36 3.77
CA LYS A 290 -10.44 -2.70 2.45
C LYS A 290 -10.64 -4.21 2.26
N ALA A 291 -9.68 -5.04 2.70
CA ALA A 291 -9.83 -6.50 2.64
C ALA A 291 -10.99 -6.99 3.53
N ALA A 292 -11.07 -6.49 4.76
CA ALA A 292 -12.12 -6.84 5.72
C ALA A 292 -13.51 -6.38 5.29
N ARG A 293 -13.62 -5.34 4.45
CA ARG A 293 -14.89 -4.90 3.86
C ARG A 293 -15.38 -5.84 2.74
N GLU A 294 -14.46 -6.54 2.08
CA GLU A 294 -14.77 -7.42 0.95
C GLU A 294 -14.98 -8.88 1.38
N ALA A 295 -14.27 -9.35 2.41
CA ALA A 295 -14.37 -10.71 2.91
C ALA A 295 -13.92 -10.85 4.37
N PRO A 296 -14.32 -11.93 5.07
CA PRO A 296 -13.76 -12.26 6.38
C PRO A 296 -12.26 -12.57 6.30
N VAL A 297 -11.44 -11.65 6.82
CA VAL A 297 -9.97 -11.80 6.90
C VAL A 297 -9.49 -12.38 8.23
N GLY A 298 -10.33 -12.32 9.26
CA GLY A 298 -10.09 -12.86 10.59
C GLY A 298 -11.26 -12.52 11.51
N GLU A 299 -11.24 -13.06 12.72
CA GLU A 299 -12.29 -12.83 13.71
C GLU A 299 -12.10 -11.48 14.42
N ASP A 300 -10.87 -10.97 14.49
CA ASP A 300 -10.53 -9.64 15.00
C ASP A 300 -9.67 -8.84 14.00
N VAL A 301 -10.05 -7.59 13.78
CA VAL A 301 -9.33 -6.62 12.95
C VAL A 301 -8.86 -5.48 13.86
N VAL A 302 -7.56 -5.24 13.94
CA VAL A 302 -6.97 -4.20 14.80
C VAL A 302 -6.31 -3.12 13.94
N LEU A 303 -6.83 -1.90 14.00
CA LEU A 303 -6.39 -0.74 13.23
C LEU A 303 -5.54 0.19 14.11
N VAL A 304 -4.25 0.30 13.81
CA VAL A 304 -3.27 0.96 14.69
C VAL A 304 -2.66 2.17 13.99
N GLY A 305 -2.73 3.34 14.62
CA GLY A 305 -2.22 4.60 14.05
C GLY A 305 -2.75 4.81 12.62
N SER A 306 -4.06 4.67 12.43
CA SER A 306 -4.65 4.49 11.11
C SER A 306 -5.00 5.83 10.44
N PRO A 307 -4.63 6.05 9.15
CA PRO A 307 -5.14 7.15 8.35
C PRO A 307 -6.56 6.90 7.79
N GLY A 308 -7.24 5.84 8.23
CA GLY A 308 -8.52 5.38 7.70
C GLY A 308 -8.52 3.90 7.35
N ALA A 309 -9.70 3.32 7.20
CA ALA A 309 -9.91 1.89 6.95
C ALA A 309 -10.60 1.60 5.61
N SER A 310 -10.69 2.59 4.70
CA SER A 310 -11.53 2.50 3.50
C SER A 310 -12.99 2.12 3.82
N ALA A 311 -13.52 2.52 4.98
CA ALA A 311 -14.92 2.31 5.35
C ALA A 311 -15.41 3.57 6.07
N ALA A 312 -16.71 3.84 6.01
CA ALA A 312 -17.32 4.93 6.78
C ALA A 312 -17.54 4.49 8.24
N HIS A 313 -17.84 3.22 8.47
CA HIS A 313 -18.11 2.67 9.79
C HIS A 313 -17.52 1.26 9.97
N ALA A 314 -17.22 0.91 11.24
CA ALA A 314 -16.68 -0.38 11.63
C ALA A 314 -17.59 -1.57 11.28
N HIS A 315 -18.92 -1.37 11.28
CA HIS A 315 -19.88 -2.44 10.96
C HIS A 315 -19.86 -2.85 9.47
N GLU A 316 -19.23 -2.06 8.61
CA GLU A 316 -19.00 -2.41 7.20
C GLU A 316 -17.82 -3.39 7.05
N LEU A 317 -17.03 -3.60 8.09
CA LEU A 317 -15.90 -4.52 8.12
C LEU A 317 -16.32 -5.86 8.74
N HIS A 318 -15.91 -6.95 8.13
CA HIS A 318 -16.07 -8.28 8.71
C HIS A 318 -15.15 -8.47 9.93
N GLY A 319 -15.71 -9.05 10.99
CA GLY A 319 -15.00 -9.32 12.25
C GLY A 319 -15.22 -8.25 13.31
N ARG A 320 -14.65 -8.44 14.50
CA ARG A 320 -14.63 -7.43 15.56
C ARG A 320 -13.54 -6.41 15.27
N VAL A 321 -13.93 -5.14 15.14
CA VAL A 321 -12.98 -4.06 14.81
C VAL A 321 -12.51 -3.37 16.09
N TRP A 322 -11.20 -3.31 16.25
CA TRP A 322 -10.50 -2.61 17.32
C TRP A 322 -9.65 -1.48 16.74
N SER A 323 -9.46 -0.42 17.50
CA SER A 323 -8.61 0.71 17.10
C SER A 323 -7.71 1.18 18.23
N ALA A 324 -6.49 1.61 17.90
CA ALA A 324 -5.60 2.29 18.82
C ALA A 324 -4.90 3.45 18.11
N THR A 325 -4.85 4.61 18.75
CA THR A 325 -4.04 5.75 18.30
C THR A 325 -3.39 6.41 19.51
N ASN A 326 -2.08 6.64 19.45
CA ASN A 326 -1.34 7.34 20.50
C ASN A 326 -1.68 8.83 20.49
N ALA A 327 -1.55 9.47 21.65
CA ALA A 327 -1.94 10.87 21.83
C ALA A 327 -1.05 11.87 21.06
N GLN A 328 0.20 11.52 20.73
CA GLN A 328 1.10 12.35 19.91
C GLN A 328 1.32 11.78 18.51
N ASP A 329 0.45 10.87 18.05
CA ASP A 329 0.52 10.35 16.68
C ASP A 329 0.00 11.41 15.68
N PRO A 330 0.85 11.94 14.78
CA PRO A 330 0.43 12.94 13.81
C PRO A 330 -0.57 12.39 12.77
N ILE A 331 -0.81 11.07 12.71
CA ILE A 331 -1.82 10.48 11.83
C ILE A 331 -3.24 10.99 12.15
N ALA A 332 -3.48 11.39 13.40
CA ALA A 332 -4.73 12.01 13.83
C ALA A 332 -4.96 13.39 13.18
N ILE A 333 -3.91 14.02 12.61
CA ILE A 333 -4.00 15.28 11.87
C ILE A 333 -4.31 15.02 10.38
N ALA A 334 -3.88 13.86 9.85
CA ALA A 334 -4.15 13.44 8.48
C ALA A 334 -5.58 12.87 8.29
N THR A 335 -6.36 12.77 9.37
CA THR A 335 -7.71 12.20 9.41
C THR A 335 -8.65 13.04 10.28
N GLY A 336 -9.92 13.04 9.94
CA GLY A 336 -10.99 13.66 10.73
C GLY A 336 -12.04 12.64 11.19
N PRO A 337 -12.91 13.01 12.16
CA PRO A 337 -13.93 12.11 12.69
C PRO A 337 -15.04 11.75 11.68
N LEU A 338 -15.22 12.56 10.63
CA LEU A 338 -16.25 12.39 9.60
C LEU A 338 -15.68 12.17 8.19
N GLY A 339 -14.36 12.06 8.05
CA GLY A 339 -13.71 11.94 6.75
C GLY A 339 -12.19 12.00 6.84
N GLY A 340 -11.54 11.81 5.71
CA GLY A 340 -10.09 11.67 5.60
C GLY A 340 -9.77 11.03 4.26
N ILE A 341 -8.49 11.05 3.87
CA ILE A 341 -8.10 10.56 2.54
C ILE A 341 -8.40 9.07 2.35
N HIS A 342 -8.46 8.29 3.44
CA HIS A 342 -8.84 6.87 3.44
C HIS A 342 -10.09 6.57 4.28
N GLY A 343 -10.95 7.58 4.48
CA GLY A 343 -12.14 7.51 5.34
C GLY A 343 -11.95 8.14 6.72
N PRO A 344 -12.97 8.04 7.59
CA PRO A 344 -12.92 8.58 8.95
C PRO A 344 -11.82 7.93 9.79
N ASN A 345 -11.36 8.66 10.82
CA ASN A 345 -10.43 8.13 11.82
C ASN A 345 -11.05 6.92 12.55
N PRO A 346 -10.44 5.72 12.49
CA PRO A 346 -11.01 4.55 13.16
C PRO A 346 -11.05 4.63 14.69
N ALA A 347 -10.25 5.49 15.31
CA ALA A 347 -10.29 5.75 16.75
C ALA A 347 -11.37 6.76 17.16
N ALA A 348 -12.05 7.38 16.19
CA ALA A 348 -13.16 8.29 16.47
C ALA A 348 -14.42 7.48 16.86
N PRO A 349 -15.18 7.92 17.88
CA PRO A 349 -16.42 7.24 18.29
C PRO A 349 -17.42 7.04 17.15
N GLU A 350 -17.48 7.97 16.19
CA GLU A 350 -18.39 7.94 15.04
C GLU A 350 -18.10 6.79 14.06
N PHE A 351 -16.86 6.32 14.00
CA PHE A 351 -16.50 5.16 13.19
C PHE A 351 -17.04 3.86 13.82
N GLY A 352 -17.08 3.78 15.16
CA GLY A 352 -17.68 2.66 15.89
C GLY A 352 -16.77 1.45 16.12
N ALA A 353 -15.45 1.59 15.98
CA ALA A 353 -14.51 0.55 16.41
C ALA A 353 -14.39 0.52 17.94
N MET A 354 -14.10 -0.65 18.50
CA MET A 354 -13.81 -0.77 19.93
C MET A 354 -12.41 -0.21 20.23
N PRO A 355 -12.23 0.57 21.30
CA PRO A 355 -10.88 0.97 21.71
C PRO A 355 -10.08 -0.28 22.12
N LEU A 356 -8.86 -0.41 21.61
CA LEU A 356 -7.97 -1.50 22.02
C LEU A 356 -7.74 -1.40 23.54
N PRO A 357 -7.93 -2.49 24.31
CA PRO A 357 -7.92 -2.45 25.77
C PRO A 357 -6.62 -1.84 26.32
N GLY A 358 -6.77 -0.80 27.14
CA GLY A 358 -5.67 -0.13 27.83
C GLY A 358 -4.66 0.60 26.94
N ALA A 359 -4.88 0.67 25.62
CA ALA A 359 -3.90 1.10 24.62
C ALA A 359 -4.25 2.40 23.87
N SER A 360 -5.52 2.81 23.86
CA SER A 360 -5.95 4.03 23.15
C SER A 360 -5.58 5.31 23.91
N GLY A 361 -5.13 6.36 23.20
CA GLY A 361 -4.86 7.68 23.76
C GLY A 361 -3.64 7.76 24.67
N ARG A 362 -2.73 6.77 24.61
CA ARG A 362 -1.52 6.75 25.44
C ARG A 362 -0.45 7.72 24.96
N PRO A 363 0.46 8.18 25.85
CA PRO A 363 1.64 8.91 25.42
C PRO A 363 2.48 8.08 24.45
N GLY A 364 2.89 8.66 23.33
CA GLY A 364 3.61 7.98 22.27
C GLY A 364 3.43 8.64 20.91
N ASP A 365 4.38 8.37 20.02
CA ASP A 365 4.33 8.81 18.62
C ASP A 365 3.84 7.66 17.72
N HIS A 366 3.88 7.88 16.40
CA HIS A 366 3.48 6.89 15.42
C HIS A 366 4.30 5.58 15.49
N GLY A 367 5.59 5.65 15.84
CA GLY A 367 6.49 4.49 15.86
C GLY A 367 6.55 3.74 17.19
N SER A 368 5.99 4.31 18.27
CA SER A 368 6.23 3.79 19.63
C SER A 368 5.31 2.65 20.08
N TYR A 369 4.23 2.32 19.35
CA TYR A 369 3.24 1.29 19.75
C TYR A 369 3.88 -0.04 20.16
N TRP A 370 4.81 -0.55 19.36
CA TRP A 370 5.44 -1.86 19.54
C TRP A 370 6.35 -1.95 20.76
N LYS A 371 6.71 -0.80 21.34
CA LYS A 371 7.53 -0.70 22.55
C LYS A 371 6.68 -0.46 23.79
N ASP A 372 5.38 -0.19 23.64
CA ASP A 372 4.49 0.03 24.78
C ASP A 372 3.94 -1.30 25.30
N PRO A 373 4.29 -1.71 26.54
CA PRO A 373 3.76 -2.93 27.13
C PRO A 373 2.23 -2.94 27.27
N ALA A 374 1.58 -1.77 27.39
CA ALA A 374 0.12 -1.69 27.45
C ALA A 374 -0.53 -2.01 26.11
N PHE A 375 0.05 -1.53 25.00
CA PHE A 375 -0.41 -1.88 23.65
C PHE A 375 -0.32 -3.39 23.41
N LEU A 376 0.82 -4.00 23.74
CA LEU A 376 1.00 -5.45 23.62
C LEU A 376 0.05 -6.24 24.54
N ARG A 377 -0.18 -5.79 25.79
CA ARG A 377 -1.17 -6.42 26.67
C ARG A 377 -2.59 -6.35 26.12
N GLY A 378 -2.99 -5.22 25.55
CA GLY A 378 -4.30 -5.05 24.93
C GLY A 378 -4.54 -6.04 23.79
N LEU A 379 -3.52 -6.27 22.95
CA LEU A 379 -3.58 -7.31 21.90
C LEU A 379 -3.70 -8.72 22.49
N GLY A 380 -2.97 -9.01 23.56
CA GLY A 380 -3.10 -10.28 24.28
C GLY A 380 -4.46 -10.48 24.95
N GLU A 381 -5.14 -9.41 25.34
CA GLU A 381 -6.53 -9.46 25.82
C GLU A 381 -7.50 -9.78 24.69
N VAL A 382 -7.36 -9.12 23.52
CA VAL A 382 -8.17 -9.44 22.33
C VAL A 382 -8.03 -10.92 21.96
N ALA A 383 -6.81 -11.45 21.97
CA ALA A 383 -6.54 -12.86 21.68
C ALA A 383 -7.20 -13.86 22.65
N ARG A 384 -7.56 -13.44 23.86
CA ARG A 384 -8.17 -14.28 24.91
C ARG A 384 -9.70 -14.17 24.99
N LEU A 385 -10.33 -13.41 24.11
CA LEU A 385 -11.80 -13.27 24.09
C LEU A 385 -12.52 -14.52 23.55
N HIS A 386 -11.77 -15.55 23.15
CA HIS A 386 -12.23 -16.85 22.65
C HIS A 386 -11.55 -17.97 23.41
#